data_AF-A0A660E2D3-F1
#
_entry.id   AF-A0A660E2D3-F1
#
_cell.length_a   1.000
_cell.length_b   1.000
_cell.length_c   1.000
_cell.angle_alpha   90.00
_cell.angle_beta   90.00
_cell.angle_gamma   90.00
#
_symmetry.space_group_name_H-M   'P 1'
#
loop_
_entity.id
_entity.type
_entity.pdbx_description
1 polymer ?
#
loop_
_entity_poly.entity_id
_entity_poly.type
_entity_poly.pdbx_seq_one_letter_code
_entity_poly.pdbx_strand_id
1 'polypeptide(L)'
;MKKHHLLLVGMSTFALGIAFTAEFSPVSAKAAQYHYADDIVYDNVYTAAYLQADYKPQKLYTTAKGALNKNGKSITLKSIYKKIAIRWDKKYAKQDLLYVRVNGKTYYKLDTNAIQKFNSWKENKTMLSPYAPSSKSKIVIQKGDKVSTATTWRKVVHYKYGTKTIASWHQKNGLWIKN
;
A
#
# COMPACT_ATOMS: atom_id res chain seq x y z
N MET A 1 3.02 55.04 76.68
CA MET A 1 4.00 54.38 77.59
C MET A 1 3.65 52.91 77.72
N LYS A 2 4.66 52.03 77.56
CA LYS A 2 4.72 50.58 77.86
C LYS A 2 3.84 49.64 77.00
N LYS A 3 4.26 48.44 76.57
CA LYS A 3 5.54 47.74 76.34
C LYS A 3 5.15 46.39 75.66
N HIS A 4 5.98 45.90 74.73
CA HIS A 4 6.39 44.51 74.41
C HIS A 4 5.58 43.30 74.95
N HIS A 5 5.43 42.12 74.32
CA HIS A 5 6.11 41.33 73.26
C HIS A 5 5.13 40.22 72.83
N LEU A 6 5.24 39.64 71.62
CA LEU A 6 5.73 38.26 71.41
C LEU A 6 5.72 37.88 69.92
N LEU A 7 6.84 37.29 69.48
CA LEU A 7 7.06 36.60 68.22
C LEU A 7 6.05 35.47 68.01
N LEU A 8 5.68 35.21 66.75
CA LEU A 8 5.67 33.84 66.26
C LEU A 8 6.17 33.77 64.81
N VAL A 9 7.05 32.80 64.62
CA VAL A 9 7.84 32.49 63.44
C VAL A 9 6.97 31.81 62.39
N GLY A 10 7.07 32.23 61.14
CA GLY A 10 6.49 31.55 59.99
C GLY A 10 7.50 31.48 58.85
N MET A 11 8.34 30.44 58.86
CA MET A 11 9.06 30.01 57.66
C MET A 11 8.05 29.43 56.67
N SER A 12 8.14 29.78 55.38
CA SER A 12 8.03 28.81 54.27
C SER A 12 8.31 29.44 52.91
N THR A 13 9.45 29.01 52.37
CA THR A 13 9.71 28.61 50.98
C THR A 13 9.24 29.48 49.81
N PHE A 14 10.24 30.06 49.13
CA PHE A 14 10.24 30.37 47.71
C PHE A 14 9.73 29.19 46.88
N ALA A 15 8.64 29.38 46.13
CA ALA A 15 8.31 28.55 44.98
C ALA A 15 8.54 29.38 43.72
N LEU A 16 9.74 29.24 43.14
CA LEU A 16 10.06 29.71 41.81
C LEU A 16 9.27 28.82 40.82
N GLY A 17 8.08 29.28 40.42
CA GLY A 17 7.28 28.62 39.40
C GLY A 17 7.95 28.77 38.04
N ILE A 18 8.82 27.83 37.68
CA ILE A 18 9.28 27.66 36.30
C ILE A 18 8.11 27.07 35.53
N ALA A 19 7.36 27.91 34.83
CA ALA A 19 6.41 27.48 33.83
C ALA A 19 7.19 26.84 32.67
N PHE A 20 7.30 25.51 32.69
CA PHE A 20 7.72 24.73 31.53
C PHE A 20 6.56 24.74 30.53
N THR A 21 6.47 25.77 29.70
CA THR A 21 5.74 25.66 28.43
C THR A 21 6.60 24.79 27.53
N ALA A 22 6.39 23.47 27.59
CA ALA A 22 6.87 22.57 26.56
C ALA A 22 6.16 22.96 25.26
N GLU A 23 6.78 23.86 24.49
CA GLU A 23 6.43 24.09 23.10
C GLU A 23 6.62 22.76 22.36
N PHE A 24 5.54 22.00 22.27
CA PHE A 24 5.41 20.92 21.30
C PHE A 24 5.44 21.58 19.93
N SER A 25 6.65 21.83 19.43
CA SER A 25 6.87 21.99 18.01
C SER A 25 6.39 20.68 17.36
N PRO A 26 5.34 20.68 16.53
CA PRO A 26 5.01 19.47 15.79
C PRO A 26 6.19 19.21 14.87
N VAL A 27 7.00 18.21 15.23
CA VAL A 27 7.97 17.63 14.32
C VAL A 27 7.17 17.31 13.06
N SER A 28 7.44 18.06 12.00
CA SER A 28 6.85 17.86 10.68
C SER A 28 7.19 16.45 10.25
N ALA A 29 6.33 15.50 10.62
CA ALA A 29 6.36 14.15 10.12
C ALA A 29 6.05 14.28 8.65
N LYS A 30 7.10 14.42 7.83
CA LYS A 30 7.03 14.44 6.37
C LYS A 30 6.09 13.30 5.99
N ALA A 31 4.87 13.65 5.60
CA ALA A 31 3.81 12.66 5.48
C ALA A 31 4.29 11.66 4.43
N ALA A 32 4.67 10.45 4.86
CA ALA A 32 5.19 9.45 3.95
C ALA A 32 4.21 9.33 2.77
N GLN A 33 4.69 9.62 1.57
CA GLN A 33 3.87 9.70 0.38
C GLN A 33 3.62 8.29 -0.14
N TYR A 34 2.41 8.04 -0.64
CA TYR A 34 2.10 6.77 -1.30
C TYR A 34 2.82 6.70 -2.65
N HIS A 35 3.22 5.48 -3.05
CA HIS A 35 3.78 5.25 -4.37
C HIS A 35 2.66 5.11 -5.40
N TYR A 36 2.81 5.74 -6.56
CA TYR A 36 1.90 5.63 -7.69
C TYR A 36 2.60 4.90 -8.83
N ALA A 37 1.87 4.01 -9.50
CA ALA A 37 2.34 3.37 -10.72
C ALA A 37 2.24 4.34 -11.90
N ASP A 38 3.23 4.37 -12.79
CA ASP A 38 3.16 5.13 -14.05
C ASP A 38 2.33 4.41 -15.12
N ASP A 39 1.78 5.17 -16.07
CA ASP A 39 1.00 4.66 -17.23
C ASP A 39 1.86 3.98 -18.31
N ILE A 40 3.17 3.87 -18.12
CA ILE A 40 4.10 3.50 -19.21
C ILE A 40 3.81 2.09 -19.74
N VAL A 41 3.84 1.93 -21.07
CA VAL A 41 3.78 0.65 -21.79
C VAL A 41 5.01 -0.21 -21.43
N TYR A 42 4.80 -1.48 -21.09
CA TYR A 42 5.85 -2.39 -20.56
C TYR A 42 6.78 -2.98 -21.62
N ASP A 43 7.14 -2.21 -22.63
CA ASP A 43 7.87 -2.71 -23.78
C ASP A 43 9.34 -2.96 -23.46
N ASN A 44 9.79 -4.19 -23.65
CA ASN A 44 11.18 -4.66 -23.58
C ASN A 44 11.93 -4.48 -22.24
N VAL A 45 11.33 -3.83 -21.24
CA VAL A 45 11.94 -3.62 -19.91
C VAL A 45 11.09 -4.27 -18.82
N TYR A 46 11.76 -4.99 -17.92
CA TYR A 46 11.10 -5.58 -16.76
C TYR A 46 10.65 -4.50 -15.78
N THR A 47 9.37 -4.50 -15.44
CA THR A 47 8.77 -3.59 -14.47
C THR A 47 8.13 -4.38 -13.33
N ALA A 48 8.08 -3.80 -12.13
CA ALA A 48 7.38 -4.40 -11.00
C ALA A 48 5.87 -4.54 -11.29
N ALA A 49 5.30 -5.65 -10.83
CA ALA A 49 3.86 -5.91 -10.90
C ALA A 49 3.40 -6.82 -9.75
N TYR A 50 2.09 -7.00 -9.68
CA TYR A 50 1.39 -7.69 -8.61
C TYR A 50 0.16 -8.43 -9.16
N LEU A 51 -0.11 -9.61 -8.61
CA LEU A 51 -1.41 -10.26 -8.78
C LEU A 51 -2.48 -9.42 -8.07
N GLN A 52 -3.50 -9.01 -8.79
CA GLN A 52 -4.59 -8.22 -8.25
C GLN A 52 -5.51 -9.06 -7.35
N ALA A 53 -6.04 -8.44 -6.29
CA ALA A 53 -6.81 -9.16 -5.27
C ALA A 53 -8.19 -9.61 -5.78
N ASP A 54 -8.77 -8.90 -6.73
CA ASP A 54 -10.04 -9.23 -7.40
C ASP A 54 -9.92 -10.36 -8.43
N TYR A 55 -8.71 -10.86 -8.73
CA TYR A 55 -8.50 -11.95 -9.68
C TYR A 55 -8.09 -13.26 -9.01
N LYS A 56 -8.52 -14.37 -9.64
CA LYS A 56 -8.12 -15.74 -9.26
C LYS A 56 -6.60 -15.94 -9.38
N PRO A 57 -6.04 -16.95 -8.68
CA PRO A 57 -4.68 -17.39 -8.96
C PRO A 57 -4.43 -17.63 -10.45
N GLN A 58 -3.27 -17.19 -10.92
CA GLN A 58 -2.95 -17.18 -12.35
C GLN A 58 -2.02 -18.34 -12.70
N LYS A 59 -2.35 -19.08 -13.76
CA LYS A 59 -1.49 -20.13 -14.31
C LYS A 59 -0.40 -19.49 -15.17
N LEU A 60 0.85 -19.80 -14.88
CA LEU A 60 2.01 -19.32 -15.63
C LEU A 60 2.74 -20.51 -16.24
N TYR A 61 2.88 -20.51 -17.56
CA TYR A 61 3.49 -21.61 -18.30
C TYR A 61 5.00 -21.45 -18.38
N THR A 62 5.72 -22.57 -18.48
CA THR A 62 7.19 -22.55 -18.58
C THR A 62 7.69 -22.19 -19.99
N THR A 63 6.82 -22.17 -20.99
CA THR A 63 7.15 -21.82 -22.38
C THR A 63 6.09 -20.89 -23.00
N ALA A 64 6.52 -20.06 -23.96
CA ALA A 64 5.63 -19.19 -24.73
C ALA A 64 4.55 -19.99 -25.47
N LYS A 65 4.94 -21.06 -26.19
CA LYS A 65 4.00 -21.96 -26.89
C LYS A 65 2.97 -22.57 -25.94
N GLY A 66 3.40 -22.97 -24.74
CA GLY A 66 2.51 -23.50 -23.72
C GLY A 66 1.49 -22.47 -23.22
N ALA A 67 1.89 -21.20 -23.08
CA ALA A 67 0.97 -20.11 -22.74
C ALA A 67 -0.05 -19.84 -23.86
N LEU A 68 0.40 -19.76 -25.11
CA LEU A 68 -0.47 -19.52 -26.28
C LEU A 68 -1.49 -20.64 -26.46
N ASN A 69 -1.06 -21.90 -26.32
CA ASN A 69 -1.91 -23.09 -26.51
C ASN A 69 -2.56 -23.58 -25.22
N LYS A 70 -2.33 -22.89 -24.10
CA LYS A 70 -2.78 -23.25 -22.75
C LYS A 70 -2.39 -24.67 -22.29
N ASN A 71 -1.27 -25.22 -22.76
CA ASN A 71 -0.82 -26.59 -22.48
C ASN A 71 0.61 -26.69 -21.91
N GLY A 72 0.97 -27.86 -21.37
CA GLY A 72 2.31 -28.15 -20.84
C GLY A 72 2.54 -27.77 -19.37
N LYS A 73 3.83 -27.75 -18.97
CA LYS A 73 4.26 -27.48 -17.59
C LYS A 73 3.95 -26.03 -17.18
N SER A 74 3.53 -25.87 -15.93
CA SER A 74 3.13 -24.56 -15.40
C SER A 74 3.28 -24.49 -13.89
N ILE A 75 3.28 -23.27 -13.36
CA ILE A 75 3.12 -22.97 -11.95
C ILE A 75 1.87 -22.12 -11.72
N THR A 76 1.43 -22.00 -10.47
CA THR A 76 0.32 -21.14 -10.10
C THR A 76 0.81 -19.97 -9.26
N LEU A 77 0.66 -18.75 -9.77
CA LEU A 77 0.85 -17.52 -9.03
C LEU A 77 -0.39 -17.25 -8.16
N LYS A 78 -0.25 -17.42 -6.84
CA LYS A 78 -1.36 -17.28 -5.87
C LYS A 78 -1.29 -16.02 -5.00
N SER A 79 -0.10 -15.47 -4.81
CA SER A 79 0.11 -14.44 -3.77
C SER A 79 -0.09 -13.04 -4.33
N ILE A 80 -1.06 -12.31 -3.76
CA ILE A 80 -1.33 -10.89 -4.02
C ILE A 80 -0.34 -9.96 -3.29
N TYR A 81 0.50 -10.52 -2.40
CA TYR A 81 1.46 -9.78 -1.59
C TYR A 81 2.87 -9.76 -2.19
N LYS A 82 3.14 -10.63 -3.17
CA LYS A 82 4.47 -10.75 -3.77
C LYS A 82 4.63 -9.80 -4.94
N LYS A 83 5.68 -8.99 -4.89
CA LYS A 83 6.18 -8.25 -6.05
C LYS A 83 6.79 -9.25 -7.04
N ILE A 84 6.36 -9.16 -8.29
CA ILE A 84 6.93 -9.90 -9.43
C ILE A 84 7.46 -8.89 -10.45
N ALA A 85 8.15 -9.36 -11.47
CA ALA A 85 8.58 -8.51 -12.59
C ALA A 85 7.95 -8.98 -13.89
N ILE A 86 7.41 -8.05 -14.68
CA ILE A 86 6.77 -8.34 -15.96
C ILE A 86 7.35 -7.53 -17.10
N ARG A 87 7.23 -8.05 -18.32
CA ARG A 87 7.72 -7.43 -19.55
C ARG A 87 6.83 -7.86 -20.73
N TRP A 88 6.50 -6.93 -21.61
CA TRP A 88 6.05 -7.25 -22.97
C TRP A 88 7.26 -7.44 -23.87
N ASP A 89 7.23 -8.48 -24.70
CA ASP A 89 8.25 -8.71 -25.72
C ASP A 89 7.64 -8.35 -27.08
N LYS A 90 8.28 -7.42 -27.79
CA LYS A 90 7.85 -7.00 -29.12
C LYS A 90 7.73 -8.16 -30.10
N LYS A 91 8.52 -9.23 -29.92
CA LYS A 91 8.41 -10.45 -30.74
C LYS A 91 7.00 -11.06 -30.70
N TYR A 92 6.30 -10.90 -29.59
CA TYR A 92 4.96 -11.44 -29.37
C TYR A 92 3.90 -10.36 -29.13
N ALA A 93 4.15 -9.13 -29.59
CA ALA A 93 3.23 -8.00 -29.39
C ALA A 93 1.83 -8.27 -29.97
N LYS A 94 1.72 -9.05 -31.06
CA LYS A 94 0.43 -9.40 -31.67
C LYS A 94 -0.34 -10.48 -30.89
N GLN A 95 0.30 -11.15 -29.95
CA GLN A 95 -0.28 -12.24 -29.17
C GLN A 95 -0.49 -11.85 -27.71
N ASP A 96 -0.23 -10.58 -27.34
CA ASP A 96 -0.32 -10.07 -25.97
C ASP A 96 0.40 -10.99 -24.96
N LEU A 97 1.57 -11.51 -25.32
CA LEU A 97 2.28 -12.46 -24.46
C LEU A 97 3.11 -11.74 -23.41
N LEU A 98 2.76 -11.97 -22.14
CA LEU A 98 3.44 -11.43 -20.98
C LEU A 98 4.54 -12.37 -20.48
N TYR A 99 5.75 -11.82 -20.32
CA TYR A 99 6.86 -12.49 -19.64
C TYR A 99 6.80 -12.17 -18.16
N VAL A 100 6.69 -13.19 -17.32
CA VAL A 100 6.53 -13.04 -15.88
C VAL A 100 7.71 -13.68 -15.16
N ARG A 101 8.52 -12.87 -14.47
CA ARG A 101 9.60 -13.34 -13.61
C ARG A 101 9.11 -13.53 -12.17
N VAL A 102 9.19 -14.77 -11.69
CA VAL A 102 8.87 -15.16 -10.32
C VAL A 102 10.10 -15.83 -9.71
N ASN A 103 10.63 -15.29 -8.62
CA ASN A 103 11.82 -15.81 -7.93
C ASN A 103 13.00 -16.09 -8.89
N GLY A 104 13.29 -15.16 -9.81
CA GLY A 104 14.39 -15.27 -10.77
C GLY A 104 14.13 -16.17 -11.99
N LYS A 105 13.01 -16.91 -12.04
CA LYS A 105 12.63 -17.76 -13.19
C LYS A 105 11.59 -17.07 -14.07
N THR A 106 11.73 -17.21 -15.38
CA THR A 106 10.81 -16.65 -16.37
C THR A 106 9.70 -17.65 -16.71
N TYR A 107 8.47 -17.15 -16.71
CA TYR A 107 7.26 -17.84 -17.13
C TYR A 107 6.46 -16.96 -18.10
N TYR A 108 5.39 -17.53 -18.66
CA TYR A 108 4.62 -16.93 -19.74
C TYR A 108 3.12 -17.02 -19.46
N LYS A 109 2.37 -15.97 -19.80
CA LYS A 109 0.90 -15.99 -19.88
C LYS A 109 0.44 -14.96 -20.91
N LEU A 110 -0.77 -15.14 -21.44
CA LEU A 110 -1.45 -14.06 -22.15
C LEU A 110 -1.76 -12.92 -21.18
N ASP A 111 -1.58 -11.68 -21.62
CA ASP A 111 -1.81 -10.52 -20.79
C ASP A 111 -3.29 -10.37 -20.44
N THR A 112 -3.55 -10.04 -19.18
CA THR A 112 -4.89 -9.82 -18.65
C THR A 112 -4.82 -8.84 -17.52
N ASN A 113 -5.98 -8.28 -17.14
CA ASN A 113 -6.06 -7.34 -16.03
C ASN A 113 -5.68 -7.91 -14.65
N ALA A 114 -5.40 -9.21 -14.54
CA ALA A 114 -5.04 -9.89 -13.29
C ALA A 114 -3.64 -9.54 -12.76
N ILE A 115 -2.72 -9.09 -13.62
CA ILE A 115 -1.36 -8.71 -13.21
C ILE A 115 -1.14 -7.26 -13.59
N GLN A 116 -0.93 -6.39 -12.60
CA GLN A 116 -0.81 -4.94 -12.80
C GLN A 116 0.40 -4.36 -12.09
N LYS A 117 0.83 -3.17 -12.51
CA LYS A 117 1.91 -2.38 -11.88
C LYS A 117 1.60 -1.98 -10.44
N PHE A 118 0.32 -1.84 -10.12
CA PHE A 118 -0.17 -1.44 -8.81
C PHE A 118 -0.70 -2.66 -8.05
N ASN A 119 -0.92 -2.50 -6.75
CA ASN A 119 -1.61 -3.49 -5.92
C ASN A 119 -2.79 -2.88 -5.16
N SER A 120 -3.06 -1.60 -5.36
CA SER A 120 -4.13 -0.87 -4.69
C SER A 120 -4.79 0.07 -5.69
N TRP A 121 -6.11 0.16 -5.65
CA TRP A 121 -6.91 0.97 -6.58
C TRP A 121 -8.09 1.58 -5.83
N LYS A 122 -8.78 2.53 -6.46
CA LYS A 122 -9.93 3.21 -5.87
C LYS A 122 -11.21 2.79 -6.58
N GLU A 123 -12.20 2.40 -5.78
CA GLU A 123 -13.59 2.27 -6.21
C GLU A 123 -14.42 3.34 -5.51
N ASN A 124 -14.93 4.30 -6.29
CA ASN A 124 -15.61 5.49 -5.79
C ASN A 124 -14.75 6.28 -4.78
N LYS A 125 -15.16 6.32 -3.50
CA LYS A 125 -14.43 6.95 -2.40
C LYS A 125 -13.67 5.94 -1.53
N THR A 126 -13.52 4.70 -2.00
CA THR A 126 -12.90 3.60 -1.23
C THR A 126 -11.60 3.13 -1.88
N MET A 127 -10.50 3.19 -1.16
CA MET A 127 -9.27 2.49 -1.55
C MET A 127 -9.41 1.00 -1.25
N LEU A 128 -9.15 0.15 -2.22
CA LEU A 128 -8.97 -1.28 -2.05
C LEU A 128 -7.48 -1.61 -2.08
N SER A 129 -7.00 -2.35 -1.09
CA SER A 129 -5.59 -2.76 -1.01
C SER A 129 -5.41 -4.07 -0.26
N PRO A 130 -4.45 -4.93 -0.60
CA PRO A 130 -4.02 -6.04 0.25
C PRO A 130 -3.47 -5.60 1.61
N TYR A 131 -3.12 -4.33 1.74
CA TYR A 131 -2.43 -3.77 2.90
C TYR A 131 -3.31 -2.81 3.71
N ALA A 132 -2.95 -2.62 4.97
CA ALA A 132 -3.49 -1.54 5.79
C ALA A 132 -2.94 -0.19 5.32
N PRO A 133 -3.66 0.93 5.48
CA PRO A 133 -3.24 2.24 4.99
C PRO A 133 -1.90 2.73 5.58
N SER A 134 -1.50 2.21 6.74
CA SER A 134 -0.21 2.48 7.38
C SER A 134 0.98 1.79 6.69
N SER A 135 0.77 0.75 5.88
CA SER A 135 1.82 -0.01 5.19
C SER A 135 2.33 0.67 3.91
N LYS A 136 2.57 1.98 3.96
CA LYS A 136 2.80 2.84 2.79
C LYS A 136 3.89 2.34 1.84
N SER A 137 5.00 1.83 2.36
CA SER A 137 6.13 1.28 1.56
C SER A 137 5.78 0.04 0.74
N LYS A 138 4.68 -0.66 1.07
CA LYS A 138 4.19 -1.85 0.35
C LYS A 138 3.10 -1.52 -0.66
N ILE A 139 2.50 -0.34 -0.55
CA ILE A 139 1.34 0.08 -1.32
C ILE A 139 1.83 0.76 -2.60
N VAL A 140 1.35 0.26 -3.73
CA VAL A 140 1.51 0.90 -5.04
C VAL A 140 0.12 1.14 -5.59
N ILE A 141 -0.19 2.39 -5.87
CA ILE A 141 -1.54 2.84 -6.22
C ILE A 141 -1.64 3.05 -7.72
N GLN A 142 -2.77 2.66 -8.31
CA GLN A 142 -3.07 2.95 -9.71
C GLN A 142 -2.97 4.46 -9.99
N LYS A 143 -2.43 4.83 -11.15
CA LYS A 143 -2.39 6.24 -11.55
C LYS A 143 -3.80 6.80 -11.63
N GLY A 144 -3.98 8.02 -11.11
CA GLY A 144 -5.30 8.68 -11.04
C GLY A 144 -6.08 8.40 -9.74
N ASP A 145 -5.81 7.30 -9.06
CA ASP A 145 -6.48 6.90 -7.81
C ASP A 145 -5.89 7.59 -6.58
N LYS A 146 -6.00 8.92 -6.54
CA LYS A 146 -5.44 9.74 -5.46
C LYS A 146 -6.04 9.37 -4.09
N VAL A 147 -5.19 8.96 -3.14
CA VAL A 147 -5.60 8.66 -1.75
C VAL A 147 -6.29 9.85 -1.08
N SER A 148 -5.88 11.08 -1.42
CA SER A 148 -6.48 12.30 -0.87
C SER A 148 -7.97 12.48 -1.18
N THR A 149 -8.49 11.73 -2.16
CA THR A 149 -9.90 11.77 -2.57
C THR A 149 -10.73 10.60 -2.04
N ALA A 150 -10.11 9.69 -1.28
CA ALA A 150 -10.78 8.53 -0.70
C ALA A 150 -11.15 8.80 0.77
N THR A 151 -12.38 8.48 1.15
CA THR A 151 -12.87 8.60 2.54
C THR A 151 -12.79 7.27 3.29
N THR A 152 -12.62 6.17 2.58
CA THR A 152 -12.62 4.81 3.12
C THR A 152 -11.43 4.02 2.60
N TRP A 153 -10.86 3.16 3.44
CA TRP A 153 -9.87 2.16 3.04
C TRP A 153 -10.38 0.77 3.39
N ARG A 154 -10.26 -0.19 2.49
CA ARG A 154 -10.56 -1.60 2.73
C ARG A 154 -9.32 -2.43 2.47
N LYS A 155 -8.90 -3.15 3.51
CA LYS A 155 -7.92 -4.22 3.34
C LYS A 155 -8.65 -5.42 2.76
N VAL A 156 -8.25 -5.83 1.57
CA VAL A 156 -8.89 -6.88 0.80
C VAL A 156 -7.99 -8.09 0.60
N VAL A 157 -8.61 -9.26 0.50
CA VAL A 157 -7.97 -10.49 0.04
C VAL A 157 -8.74 -11.06 -1.13
N HIS A 158 -8.09 -11.96 -1.87
CA HIS A 158 -8.75 -12.72 -2.91
C HIS A 158 -9.92 -13.55 -2.37
N TYR A 159 -11.06 -13.49 -3.06
CA TYR A 159 -12.24 -14.29 -2.75
C TYR A 159 -13.07 -14.65 -3.99
N LYS A 160 -12.97 -15.91 -4.44
CA LYS A 160 -13.75 -16.49 -5.55
C LYS A 160 -13.71 -15.65 -6.85
N TYR A 161 -14.67 -14.73 -7.00
CA TYR A 161 -14.87 -13.88 -8.19
C TYR A 161 -14.60 -12.38 -7.92
N GLY A 162 -13.93 -12.06 -6.82
CA GLY A 162 -13.59 -10.69 -6.49
C GLY A 162 -12.78 -10.62 -5.20
N THR A 163 -13.08 -9.60 -4.40
CA THR A 163 -12.39 -9.36 -3.14
C THR A 163 -13.27 -9.68 -1.93
N LYS A 164 -12.63 -10.03 -0.82
CA LYS A 164 -13.25 -10.02 0.51
C LYS A 164 -12.56 -8.96 1.35
N THR A 165 -13.34 -8.04 1.91
CA THR A 165 -12.83 -7.08 2.91
C THR A 165 -12.58 -7.80 4.22
N ILE A 166 -11.37 -7.66 4.75
CA ILE A 166 -10.97 -8.26 6.04
C ILE A 166 -10.72 -7.22 7.14
N ALA A 167 -10.58 -5.95 6.77
CA ALA A 167 -10.55 -4.81 7.68
C ALA A 167 -10.89 -3.55 6.91
N SER A 168 -11.42 -2.54 7.60
CA SER A 168 -11.69 -1.24 6.99
C SER A 168 -11.29 -0.08 7.91
N TRP A 169 -11.06 1.08 7.29
CA TRP A 169 -10.75 2.34 7.96
C TRP A 169 -11.57 3.45 7.33
N HIS A 170 -11.88 4.48 8.11
CA HIS A 170 -12.40 5.74 7.61
C HIS A 170 -11.36 6.84 7.78
N GLN A 171 -11.41 7.85 6.92
CA GLN A 171 -10.55 9.02 7.02
C GLN A 171 -11.18 10.06 7.96
N LYS A 172 -10.41 10.53 8.95
CA LYS A 172 -10.79 11.63 9.85
C LYS A 172 -9.57 12.51 10.10
N ASN A 173 -9.68 13.81 9.81
CA ASN A 173 -8.60 14.79 9.98
C ASN A 173 -7.27 14.34 9.33
N GLY A 174 -7.34 13.76 8.12
CA GLY A 174 -6.17 13.26 7.39
C GLY A 174 -5.59 11.94 7.90
N LEU A 175 -6.14 11.36 8.97
CA LEU A 175 -5.73 10.09 9.55
C LEU A 175 -6.69 8.96 9.18
N TRP A 176 -6.17 7.73 9.08
CA TRP A 176 -6.96 6.52 8.88
C TRP A 176 -7.28 5.88 10.22
N ILE A 177 -8.56 5.89 10.61
CA ILE A 177 -9.04 5.28 11.85
C ILE A 177 -9.69 3.95 11.51
N LYS A 178 -9.26 2.87 12.18
CA LYS A 178 -9.78 1.53 11.94
C LYS A 178 -11.24 1.48 12.42
N ASN A 179 -12.11 0.92 11.58
CA ASN A 179 -13.49 0.60 11.94
C ASN A 179 -13.56 -0.70 12.75
#